data_AF-A0A9E3NGZ8-F1
#
_entry.id   AF-A0A9E3NGZ8-F1
#
_cell.length_a   1.000
_cell.length_b   1.000
_cell.length_c   1.000
_cell.angle_alpha   90.00
_cell.angle_beta   90.00
_cell.angle_gamma   90.00
#
_symmetry.space_group_name_H-M   'P 1'
#
loop_
_entity.id
_entity.type
_entity.pdbx_description
1 polymer ?
#
loop_
_entity_poly.entity_id
_entity_poly.type
_entity_poly.pdbx_seq_one_letter_code
_entity_poly.pdbx_strand_id
1 'polypeptide(L)'
;MTENCPLCKSKSEVFYNAPKQLFFCCNTCSGIFLSRKQLPTDEEEIERYQYHNNDVNDLGYQKFVSPIVDTVKANFNTTHKGLDFGAGTGPVLSKMLKEAGYQIKQYDPFFHNYPELLNEKYDYIASCEVIEHFHHPYNEFELLKQLLLPNGKLICMTDIYNPTIDFGSWYYKNDPTHVFIYQQETLEWIKTTFHFSDVVIEKRLIVFSY
;
A
#
# COMPACT_ATOMS: atom_id res chain seq x y z
N MET A 1 9.08 -6.47 -25.79
CA MET A 1 8.74 -5.10 -25.33
C MET A 1 9.41 -4.88 -23.99
N THR A 2 9.87 -3.68 -23.69
CA THR A 2 10.51 -3.37 -22.39
C THR A 2 9.99 -2.05 -21.86
N GLU A 3 9.87 -1.94 -20.55
CA GLU A 3 9.43 -0.72 -19.88
C GLU A 3 10.28 -0.45 -18.64
N ASN A 4 10.50 0.82 -18.29
CA ASN A 4 11.25 1.17 -17.11
C ASN A 4 10.35 1.03 -15.87
N CYS A 5 10.81 0.27 -14.89
CA CYS A 5 10.12 0.05 -13.63
C CYS A 5 9.80 1.38 -12.94
N PRO A 6 8.55 1.63 -12.50
CA PRO A 6 8.19 2.89 -11.87
C PRO A 6 8.82 3.04 -10.47
N LEU A 7 9.19 1.92 -9.82
CA LEU A 7 9.91 1.86 -8.55
C LEU A 7 11.42 2.12 -8.73
N CYS A 8 12.19 1.20 -9.32
CA CYS A 8 13.66 1.33 -9.35
C CYS A 8 14.24 1.93 -10.64
N LYS A 9 13.41 2.31 -11.61
CA LYS A 9 13.78 2.85 -12.94
C LYS A 9 14.57 1.90 -13.87
N SER A 10 14.93 0.70 -13.43
CA SER A 10 15.56 -0.33 -14.27
C SER A 10 14.65 -0.81 -15.40
N LYS A 11 15.25 -1.33 -16.47
CA LYS A 11 14.51 -2.00 -17.55
C LYS A 11 13.82 -3.27 -17.04
N SER A 12 12.61 -3.48 -17.53
CA SER A 12 11.74 -4.60 -17.16
C SER A 12 11.23 -5.30 -18.42
N GLU A 13 10.96 -6.60 -18.30
CA GLU A 13 10.52 -7.45 -19.41
C GLU A 13 9.05 -7.81 -19.26
N VAL A 14 8.41 -8.21 -20.35
CA VAL A 14 7.02 -8.65 -20.33
C VAL A 14 6.89 -9.87 -19.42
N PHE A 15 6.00 -9.77 -18.44
CA PHE A 15 5.72 -10.83 -17.47
C PHE A 15 4.41 -11.54 -17.79
N TYR A 16 3.38 -10.77 -18.12
CA TYR A 16 2.07 -11.28 -18.49
C TYR A 16 1.45 -10.43 -19.58
N ASN A 17 0.82 -11.07 -20.57
CA ASN A 17 0.22 -10.40 -21.71
C ASN A 17 -1.14 -11.01 -22.03
N ALA A 18 -2.19 -10.24 -21.78
CA ALA A 18 -3.56 -10.54 -22.14
C ALA A 18 -4.19 -9.32 -22.84
N PRO A 19 -5.30 -9.47 -23.58
CA PRO A 19 -5.87 -8.40 -24.41
C PRO A 19 -6.09 -7.05 -23.71
N LYS A 20 -6.36 -7.06 -22.40
CA LYS A 20 -6.61 -5.85 -21.59
C LYS A 20 -5.54 -5.57 -20.52
N GLN A 21 -4.54 -6.45 -20.37
CA GLN A 21 -3.58 -6.39 -19.27
C GLN A 21 -2.19 -6.79 -19.76
N LEU A 22 -1.28 -5.82 -19.83
CA LEU A 22 0.13 -6.04 -20.10
C LEU A 22 0.94 -5.68 -18.85
N PHE A 23 1.44 -6.70 -18.17
CA PHE A 23 2.32 -6.53 -17.02
C PHE A 23 3.77 -6.79 -17.38
N PHE A 24 4.66 -6.03 -16.77
CA PHE A 24 6.11 -6.19 -16.82
C PHE A 24 6.63 -6.63 -15.46
N CYS A 25 7.73 -7.39 -15.43
CA CYS A 25 8.45 -7.72 -14.20
C CYS A 25 9.86 -7.14 -14.27
N CYS A 26 10.27 -6.46 -13.20
CA CYS A 26 11.57 -5.82 -13.10
C CYS A 26 12.65 -6.81 -12.70
N ASN A 27 13.74 -6.88 -13.47
CA ASN A 27 14.89 -7.74 -13.16
C ASN A 27 15.78 -7.23 -12.02
N THR A 28 15.48 -6.08 -11.42
CA THR A 28 16.27 -5.47 -10.33
C THR A 28 15.56 -5.52 -8.98
N CYS A 29 14.30 -5.08 -8.93
CA CYS A 29 13.52 -5.05 -7.69
C CYS A 29 12.39 -6.09 -7.67
N SER A 30 12.28 -6.92 -8.70
CA SER A 30 11.19 -7.91 -8.86
C SER A 30 9.76 -7.32 -8.88
N GLY A 31 9.60 -5.99 -8.88
CA GLY A 31 8.28 -5.37 -8.95
C GLY A 31 7.58 -5.74 -10.25
N ILE A 32 6.33 -6.21 -10.15
CA ILE A 32 5.47 -6.50 -11.29
C ILE A 32 4.53 -5.30 -11.46
N PHE A 33 4.44 -4.72 -12.65
CA PHE A 33 3.65 -3.50 -12.85
C PHE A 33 2.95 -3.48 -14.19
N LEU A 34 1.77 -2.85 -14.20
CA LEU A 34 0.96 -2.64 -15.39
C LEU A 34 1.65 -1.64 -16.31
N SER A 35 1.51 -1.81 -17.63
CA SER A 35 2.05 -0.86 -18.61
C SER A 35 1.52 0.55 -18.34
N ARG A 36 2.38 1.58 -18.43
CA ARG A 36 1.97 2.98 -18.26
C ARG A 36 0.83 3.41 -19.18
N LYS A 37 0.70 2.77 -20.34
CA LYS A 37 -0.37 3.06 -21.31
C LYS A 37 -1.74 2.53 -20.88
N GLN A 38 -1.79 1.73 -19.82
CA GLN A 38 -2.98 1.06 -19.31
C GLN A 38 -3.27 1.43 -17.85
N LEU A 39 -2.55 2.41 -17.29
CA LEU A 39 -2.88 2.95 -15.97
C LEU A 39 -4.27 3.59 -16.03
N PRO A 40 -5.10 3.39 -15.00
CA PRO A 40 -6.39 4.06 -14.91
C PRO A 40 -6.20 5.57 -14.76
N THR A 41 -7.23 6.33 -15.13
CA THR A 41 -7.31 7.77 -14.77
C THR A 41 -7.84 7.94 -13.36
N ASP A 42 -7.61 9.11 -12.76
CA ASP A 42 -8.18 9.47 -11.46
C ASP A 42 -9.70 9.25 -11.41
N GLU A 43 -10.42 9.56 -12.51
CA GLU A 43 -11.87 9.32 -12.58
C GLU A 43 -12.23 7.82 -12.53
N GLU A 44 -11.49 6.96 -13.24
CA GLU A 44 -11.69 5.51 -13.24
C GLU A 44 -11.38 4.91 -11.85
N GLU A 45 -10.33 5.42 -11.19
CA GLU A 45 -9.98 5.05 -9.83
C GLU A 45 -11.07 5.45 -8.82
N ILE A 46 -11.52 6.71 -8.85
CA ILE A 46 -12.57 7.22 -7.96
C ILE A 46 -13.86 6.41 -8.16
N GLU A 47 -14.27 6.16 -9.40
CA GLU A 47 -15.46 5.36 -9.71
C GLU A 47 -15.32 3.96 -9.11
N ARG A 48 -14.17 3.30 -9.32
CA ARG A 48 -13.89 1.98 -8.73
C ARG A 48 -13.94 2.01 -7.20
N TYR A 49 -13.38 3.05 -6.58
CA TYR A 49 -13.28 3.16 -5.13
C TYR A 49 -14.65 3.35 -4.45
N GLN A 50 -15.55 4.08 -5.11
CA GLN A 50 -16.92 4.28 -4.63
C GLN A 50 -17.76 3.00 -4.60
N TYR A 51 -17.41 1.97 -5.39
CA TYR A 51 -18.06 0.67 -5.32
C TYR A 51 -17.65 -0.17 -4.10
N HIS A 52 -16.59 0.19 -3.37
CA HIS A 52 -16.22 -0.51 -2.15
C HIS A 52 -17.19 -0.17 -1.01
N ASN A 53 -17.93 -1.18 -0.54
CA ASN A 53 -18.80 -1.05 0.62
C ASN A 53 -17.99 -1.28 1.91
N ASN A 54 -17.20 -0.28 2.32
CA ASN A 54 -16.43 -0.31 3.56
C ASN A 54 -17.29 0.12 4.76
N ASP A 55 -18.32 -0.67 5.09
CA ASP A 55 -19.12 -0.41 6.29
C ASP A 55 -18.25 -0.57 7.55
N VAL A 56 -18.06 0.53 8.27
CA VAL A 56 -17.28 0.60 9.51
C VAL A 56 -17.82 -0.29 10.63
N ASN A 57 -19.05 -0.79 10.51
CA ASN A 57 -19.68 -1.71 11.45
C ASN A 57 -19.64 -3.18 10.97
N ASP A 58 -19.16 -3.45 9.76
CA ASP A 58 -18.99 -4.80 9.26
C ASP A 58 -17.87 -5.52 10.04
N LEU A 59 -18.25 -6.57 10.77
CA LEU A 59 -17.32 -7.35 11.60
C LEU A 59 -16.30 -8.13 10.77
N GLY A 60 -16.65 -8.52 9.54
CA GLY A 60 -15.73 -9.15 8.59
C GLY A 60 -14.64 -8.18 8.17
N TYR A 61 -15.00 -6.94 7.87
CA TYR A 61 -14.04 -5.90 7.50
C TYR A 61 -13.18 -5.45 8.70
N GLN A 62 -13.76 -5.32 9.90
CA GLN A 62 -12.99 -5.09 11.12
C GLN A 62 -11.98 -6.22 11.39
N LYS A 63 -12.39 -7.48 11.19
CA LYS A 63 -11.48 -8.63 11.29
C LYS A 63 -10.39 -8.59 10.22
N PHE A 64 -10.73 -8.16 9.01
CA PHE A 64 -9.77 -8.01 7.92
C PHE A 64 -8.67 -6.99 8.26
N VAL A 65 -9.03 -5.82 8.79
CA VAL A 65 -8.06 -4.75 9.15
C VAL A 65 -7.37 -4.98 10.50
N SER A 66 -7.85 -5.92 11.31
CA SER A 66 -7.33 -6.20 12.65
C SER A 66 -5.81 -6.44 12.74
N PRO A 67 -5.13 -7.08 11.77
CA PRO A 67 -3.67 -7.25 11.85
C PRO A 67 -2.90 -5.93 11.93
N ILE A 68 -3.36 -4.89 11.23
CA ILE A 68 -2.78 -3.54 11.33
C ILE A 68 -3.07 -2.95 12.71
N VAL A 69 -4.32 -3.02 13.17
CA VAL A 69 -4.75 -2.50 14.48
C VAL A 69 -3.93 -3.13 15.61
N ASP A 70 -3.76 -4.44 15.57
CA ASP A 70 -3.02 -5.20 16.58
C ASP A 70 -1.52 -4.88 16.52
N THR A 71 -0.98 -4.69 15.32
CA THR A 71 0.40 -4.21 15.15
C THR A 71 0.60 -2.84 15.78
N VAL A 72 -0.33 -1.90 15.56
CA VAL A 72 -0.27 -0.56 16.19
C VAL A 72 -0.33 -0.69 17.72
N LYS A 73 -1.27 -1.48 18.25
CA LYS A 73 -1.44 -1.67 19.69
C LYS A 73 -0.23 -2.33 20.36
N ALA A 74 0.44 -3.24 19.67
CA ALA A 74 1.62 -3.94 20.19
C ALA A 74 2.88 -3.07 20.23
N ASN A 75 2.96 -2.02 19.39
CA ASN A 75 4.18 -1.24 19.20
C ASN A 75 4.08 0.22 19.67
N PHE A 76 2.87 0.74 19.82
CA PHE A 76 2.62 2.14 20.14
C PHE A 76 1.62 2.30 21.29
N ASN A 77 1.67 3.45 21.96
CA ASN A 77 0.69 3.87 22.96
C ASN A 77 -0.21 4.99 22.41
N THR A 78 -1.26 5.34 23.15
CA THR A 78 -2.29 6.32 22.76
C THR A 78 -1.81 7.76 22.59
N THR A 79 -0.58 8.09 23.02
CA THR A 79 0.02 9.42 22.82
C THR A 79 0.76 9.57 21.49
N HIS A 80 1.12 8.45 20.85
CA HIS A 80 1.80 8.44 19.55
C HIS A 80 0.85 8.87 18.43
N LYS A 81 1.40 9.57 17.44
CA LYS A 81 0.67 10.12 16.29
C LYS A 81 0.67 9.13 15.14
N GLY A 82 -0.53 8.75 14.70
CA GLY A 82 -0.77 7.92 13.53
C GLY A 82 -1.23 8.69 12.30
N LEU A 83 -0.91 8.15 11.13
CA LEU A 83 -1.54 8.50 9.85
C LEU A 83 -2.16 7.26 9.21
N ASP A 84 -3.42 7.36 8.80
CA ASP A 84 -4.11 6.43 7.90
C ASP A 84 -3.95 6.99 6.48
N PHE A 85 -3.01 6.43 5.71
CA PHE A 85 -2.63 6.88 4.37
C PHE A 85 -3.36 6.04 3.31
N GLY A 86 -4.23 6.70 2.55
CA GLY A 86 -5.21 6.07 1.66
C GLY A 86 -6.45 5.61 2.43
N ALA A 87 -6.98 6.48 3.30
CA ALA A 87 -8.08 6.15 4.21
C ALA A 87 -9.41 5.80 3.49
N GLY A 88 -9.57 6.17 2.21
CA GLY A 88 -10.75 5.84 1.41
C GLY A 88 -12.05 6.45 1.92
N THR A 89 -13.19 5.86 1.55
CA THR A 89 -14.55 6.35 1.87
C THR A 89 -15.08 5.91 3.24
N GLY A 90 -14.51 4.83 3.80
CA GLY A 90 -14.99 4.17 5.01
C GLY A 90 -13.83 3.71 5.89
N PRO A 91 -13.17 4.61 6.65
CA PRO A 91 -11.88 4.34 7.29
C PRO A 91 -12.05 3.52 8.57
N VAL A 92 -12.33 2.22 8.42
CA VAL A 92 -12.57 1.27 9.52
C VAL A 92 -11.37 1.16 10.45
N LEU A 93 -10.17 1.14 9.89
CA LEU A 93 -8.90 1.15 10.64
C LEU A 93 -8.85 2.34 11.62
N SER A 94 -9.05 3.55 11.09
CA SER A 94 -9.08 4.76 11.90
C SER A 94 -10.17 4.72 12.98
N LYS A 95 -11.37 4.21 12.67
CA LYS A 95 -12.44 4.06 13.67
C LYS A 95 -11.98 3.16 14.82
N MET A 96 -11.50 1.95 14.51
CA MET A 96 -11.08 0.97 15.51
C MET A 96 -9.95 1.51 16.41
N LEU A 97 -8.99 2.24 15.84
CA LEU A 97 -7.91 2.85 16.61
C LEU A 97 -8.39 4.02 17.47
N LYS A 98 -9.26 4.90 16.94
CA LYS A 98 -9.87 6.00 17.71
C LYS A 98 -10.72 5.48 18.88
N GLU A 99 -11.51 4.43 18.66
CA GLU A 99 -12.30 3.76 19.73
C GLU A 99 -11.40 3.12 20.80
N ALA A 100 -10.21 2.65 20.41
CA ALA A 100 -9.19 2.18 21.34
C ALA A 100 -8.36 3.31 22.00
N GLY A 101 -8.67 4.58 21.72
CA GLY A 101 -8.03 5.76 22.29
C GLY A 101 -6.74 6.20 21.59
N TYR A 102 -6.40 5.66 20.43
CA TYR A 102 -5.21 6.03 19.67
C TYR A 102 -5.45 7.27 18.81
N GLN A 103 -4.40 8.06 18.59
CA GLN A 103 -4.43 9.20 17.69
C GLN A 103 -4.12 8.75 16.27
N ILE A 104 -5.06 8.94 15.34
CA ILE A 104 -4.82 8.68 13.93
C ILE A 104 -5.55 9.71 13.06
N LYS A 105 -4.80 10.36 12.19
CA LYS A 105 -5.32 11.29 11.18
C LYS A 105 -5.55 10.53 9.87
N GLN A 106 -6.52 10.98 9.09
CA GLN A 106 -6.89 10.36 7.81
C GLN A 106 -6.40 11.23 6.67
N TYR A 107 -5.69 10.63 5.72
CA TYR A 107 -5.28 11.28 4.48
C TYR A 107 -5.63 10.38 3.29
N ASP A 108 -6.26 10.99 2.29
CA ASP A 108 -6.59 10.36 1.01
C ASP A 108 -6.77 11.47 -0.03
N PRO A 109 -6.13 11.40 -1.21
CA PRO A 109 -6.18 12.48 -2.20
C PRO A 109 -7.60 12.76 -2.73
N PHE A 110 -8.49 11.77 -2.68
CA PHE A 110 -9.85 11.86 -3.22
C PHE A 110 -10.90 12.09 -2.13
N PHE A 111 -10.77 11.42 -0.97
CA PHE A 111 -11.82 11.38 0.05
C PHE A 111 -11.48 12.12 1.35
N HIS A 112 -10.20 12.34 1.63
CA HIS A 112 -9.69 12.99 2.84
C HIS A 112 -8.49 13.90 2.49
N ASN A 113 -8.72 14.82 1.55
CA ASN A 113 -7.65 15.61 0.94
C ASN A 113 -7.20 16.77 1.85
N TYR A 114 -6.39 16.41 2.84
CA TYR A 114 -5.76 17.32 3.80
C TYR A 114 -4.24 17.34 3.56
N PRO A 115 -3.76 18.00 2.50
CA PRO A 115 -2.35 17.97 2.11
C PRO A 115 -1.40 18.54 3.17
N GLU A 116 -1.92 19.37 4.09
CA GLU A 116 -1.16 19.84 5.25
C GLU A 116 -0.62 18.71 6.12
N LEU A 117 -1.31 17.56 6.15
CA LEU A 117 -0.90 16.36 6.90
C LEU A 117 0.40 15.75 6.37
N LEU A 118 0.75 16.02 5.11
CA LEU A 118 2.00 15.58 4.49
C LEU A 118 3.21 16.46 4.88
N ASN A 119 3.00 17.50 5.69
CA ASN A 119 4.07 18.31 6.28
C ASN A 119 4.36 17.95 7.74
N GLU A 120 3.61 16.99 8.30
CA GLU A 120 3.77 16.53 9.68
C GLU A 120 4.71 15.31 9.78
N LYS A 121 4.92 14.83 11.01
CA LYS A 121 5.66 13.60 11.29
C LYS A 121 4.85 12.67 12.19
N TYR A 122 4.99 11.37 11.98
CA TYR A 122 4.18 10.33 12.61
C TYR A 122 5.05 9.23 13.20
N ASP A 123 4.59 8.70 14.33
CA ASP A 123 5.18 7.53 14.97
C ASP A 123 4.79 6.25 14.21
N TYR A 124 3.60 6.22 13.62
CA TYR A 124 3.20 5.14 12.73
C TYR A 124 2.38 5.65 11.56
N ILE A 125 2.54 4.99 10.42
CA ILE A 125 1.72 5.20 9.23
C ILE A 125 1.15 3.86 8.86
N ALA A 126 -0.16 3.81 8.65
CA ALA A 126 -0.85 2.61 8.20
C ALA A 126 -1.41 2.84 6.79
N SER A 127 -1.33 1.81 5.95
CA SER A 127 -1.77 1.87 4.55
C SER A 127 -2.37 0.51 4.15
N CYS A 128 -3.70 0.44 4.13
CA CYS A 128 -4.45 -0.80 4.00
C CYS A 128 -5.10 -0.90 2.62
N GLU A 129 -4.63 -1.80 1.76
CA GLU A 129 -5.07 -1.94 0.36
C GLU A 129 -4.90 -0.61 -0.41
N VAL A 130 -3.66 -0.14 -0.48
CA VAL A 130 -3.32 1.20 -1.01
C VAL A 130 -2.06 1.13 -1.87
N ILE A 131 -1.01 0.48 -1.36
CA ILE A 131 0.30 0.52 -2.01
C ILE A 131 0.31 -0.14 -3.40
N GLU A 132 -0.64 -1.03 -3.69
CA GLU A 132 -0.85 -1.65 -5.01
C GLU A 132 -1.36 -0.68 -6.08
N HIS A 133 -1.94 0.45 -5.66
CA HIS A 133 -2.48 1.49 -6.53
C HIS A 133 -1.46 2.56 -6.91
N PHE A 134 -0.23 2.49 -6.36
CA PHE A 134 0.77 3.51 -6.63
C PHE A 134 1.23 3.51 -8.09
N HIS A 135 0.87 4.58 -8.81
CA HIS A 135 1.41 4.88 -10.15
C HIS A 135 2.90 5.22 -10.09
N HIS A 136 3.35 5.79 -8.97
CA HIS A 136 4.72 6.27 -8.75
C HIS A 136 5.30 5.77 -7.41
N PRO A 137 5.40 4.44 -7.19
CA PRO A 137 5.70 3.87 -5.89
C PRO A 137 7.04 4.34 -5.30
N TYR A 138 8.04 4.69 -6.12
CA TYR A 138 9.27 5.30 -5.58
C TYR A 138 9.00 6.57 -4.79
N ASN A 139 8.21 7.49 -5.37
CA ASN A 139 7.92 8.78 -4.76
C ASN A 139 7.04 8.59 -3.52
N GLU A 140 6.09 7.65 -3.57
CA GLU A 140 5.21 7.35 -2.44
C GLU A 140 5.98 6.75 -1.26
N PHE A 141 6.85 5.76 -1.49
CA PHE A 141 7.69 5.22 -0.41
C PHE A 141 8.70 6.23 0.11
N GLU A 142 9.24 7.11 -0.74
CA GLU A 142 10.09 8.22 -0.32
C GLU A 142 9.33 9.16 0.63
N LEU A 143 8.13 9.58 0.24
CA LEU A 143 7.24 10.42 1.05
C LEU A 143 6.91 9.74 2.38
N LEU A 144 6.39 8.51 2.35
CA LEU A 144 6.02 7.76 3.55
C LEU A 144 7.21 7.60 4.51
N LYS A 145 8.40 7.29 3.98
CA LYS A 145 9.64 7.23 4.77
C LYS A 145 9.98 8.59 5.40
N GLN A 146 9.79 9.68 4.66
CA GLN A 146 10.07 11.03 5.11
C GLN A 146 9.10 11.46 6.23
N LEU A 147 7.84 11.04 6.17
CA LEU A 147 6.81 11.33 7.17
C LEU A 147 7.03 10.61 8.52
N LEU A 148 7.82 9.54 8.56
CA LEU A 148 8.07 8.80 9.80
C LEU A 148 9.07 9.50 10.74
N LEU A 149 8.77 9.47 12.03
CA LEU A 149 9.70 9.75 13.12
C LEU A 149 10.68 8.57 13.32
N PRO A 150 11.89 8.79 13.88
CA PRO A 150 12.79 7.72 14.27
C PRO A 150 12.10 6.69 15.18
N ASN A 151 12.36 5.40 14.99
CA ASN A 151 11.66 4.27 15.62
C ASN A 151 10.20 4.10 15.17
N GLY A 152 9.75 4.87 14.20
CA GLY A 152 8.41 4.75 13.64
C GLY A 152 8.26 3.56 12.70
N LYS A 153 7.01 3.20 12.39
CA LYS A 153 6.71 2.06 11.51
C LYS A 153 5.76 2.42 10.37
N LEU A 154 6.05 1.94 9.17
CA LEU A 154 5.11 1.89 8.05
C LEU A 154 4.48 0.50 8.03
N ILE A 155 3.17 0.45 8.24
CA ILE A 155 2.37 -0.77 8.38
C ILE A 155 1.44 -0.86 7.17
N CYS A 156 1.80 -1.69 6.20
CA CYS A 156 1.00 -1.89 5.00
C CYS A 156 0.22 -3.19 5.07
N MET A 157 -0.91 -3.26 4.35
CA MET A 157 -1.56 -4.51 4.03
C MET A 157 -1.92 -4.55 2.55
N THR A 158 -1.47 -5.58 1.84
CA THR A 158 -1.72 -5.79 0.40
C THR A 158 -1.51 -7.29 0.10
N ASP A 159 -2.08 -7.84 -0.97
CA ASP A 159 -1.74 -9.22 -1.37
C ASP A 159 -0.42 -9.24 -2.16
N ILE A 160 0.48 -10.17 -1.80
CA ILE A 160 1.78 -10.28 -2.45
C ILE A 160 1.80 -11.46 -3.41
N TYR A 161 2.41 -11.24 -4.58
CA TYR A 161 2.59 -12.30 -5.54
C TYR A 161 3.75 -13.21 -5.11
N ASN A 162 3.59 -14.51 -5.35
CA ASN A 162 4.66 -15.47 -5.30
C ASN A 162 4.51 -16.46 -6.46
N PRO A 163 5.59 -17.09 -6.94
CA PRO A 163 5.55 -17.95 -8.13
C PRO A 163 4.65 -19.19 -8.05
N THR A 164 4.13 -19.56 -6.88
CA THR A 164 3.16 -20.66 -6.74
C THR A 164 1.74 -20.25 -7.13
N ILE A 165 1.48 -18.94 -7.23
CA ILE A 165 0.22 -18.38 -7.72
C ILE A 165 0.24 -18.39 -9.25
N ASP A 166 -0.78 -18.97 -9.88
CA ASP A 166 -1.00 -18.75 -11.30
C ASP A 166 -1.45 -17.30 -11.52
N PHE A 167 -0.53 -16.47 -12.01
CA PHE A 167 -0.78 -15.06 -12.22
C PHE A 167 -2.00 -14.82 -13.13
N GLY A 168 -2.24 -15.65 -14.15
CA GLY A 168 -3.33 -15.45 -15.10
C GLY A 168 -4.73 -15.57 -14.49
N SER A 169 -4.90 -16.50 -13.53
CA SER A 169 -6.17 -16.76 -12.83
C SER A 169 -6.29 -16.07 -11.48
N TRP A 170 -5.24 -15.41 -10.99
CA TRP A 170 -5.25 -14.72 -9.71
C TRP A 170 -6.23 -13.54 -9.69
N TYR A 171 -7.19 -13.56 -8.76
CA TYR A 171 -8.23 -12.55 -8.67
C TYR A 171 -7.68 -11.15 -8.38
N TYR A 172 -6.59 -11.07 -7.61
CA TYR A 172 -6.08 -9.80 -7.10
C TYR A 172 -5.61 -8.87 -8.22
N LYS A 173 -4.98 -9.41 -9.27
CA LYS A 173 -4.58 -8.62 -10.45
C LYS A 173 -5.76 -8.18 -11.35
N ASN A 174 -6.98 -8.66 -11.10
CA ASN A 174 -8.13 -8.35 -11.96
C ASN A 174 -8.78 -7.01 -11.61
N ASP A 175 -8.45 -6.43 -10.46
CA ASP A 175 -8.83 -5.06 -10.17
C ASP A 175 -8.01 -4.11 -11.06
N PRO A 176 -8.65 -3.29 -11.91
CA PRO A 176 -7.94 -2.40 -12.82
C PRO A 176 -7.06 -1.35 -12.12
N THR A 177 -7.32 -1.06 -10.83
CA THR A 177 -6.51 -0.13 -10.05
C THR A 177 -5.29 -0.80 -9.41
N HIS A 178 -5.14 -2.13 -9.49
CA HIS A 178 -3.97 -2.84 -8.96
C HIS A 178 -2.85 -2.79 -10.00
N VAL A 179 -2.16 -1.66 -10.05
CA VAL A 179 -1.18 -1.34 -11.08
C VAL A 179 0.24 -1.77 -10.72
N PHE A 180 0.51 -2.02 -9.44
CA PHE A 180 1.81 -2.46 -8.95
C PHE A 180 1.64 -3.62 -7.97
N ILE A 181 2.28 -4.74 -8.27
CA ILE A 181 2.20 -5.98 -7.52
C ILE A 181 3.56 -6.25 -6.87
N TYR A 182 3.52 -6.44 -5.56
CA TYR A 182 4.70 -6.66 -4.73
C TYR A 182 5.01 -8.15 -4.60
N GLN A 183 6.31 -8.45 -4.58
CA GLN A 183 6.85 -9.75 -4.18
C GLN A 183 7.71 -9.57 -2.93
N GLN A 184 8.09 -10.67 -2.27
CA GLN A 184 8.99 -10.61 -1.13
C GLN A 184 10.29 -9.86 -1.46
N GLU A 185 10.89 -10.14 -2.61
CA GLU A 185 12.10 -9.49 -3.11
C GLU A 185 11.89 -7.98 -3.36
N THR A 186 10.69 -7.57 -3.75
CA THR A 186 10.35 -6.16 -3.94
C THR A 186 10.31 -5.42 -2.63
N LEU A 187 9.74 -6.02 -1.60
CA LEU A 187 9.67 -5.44 -0.26
C LEU A 187 11.06 -5.35 0.38
N GLU A 188 11.90 -6.37 0.19
CA GLU A 188 13.31 -6.34 0.62
C GLU A 188 14.12 -5.26 -0.10
N TRP A 189 13.85 -5.04 -1.39
CA TRP A 189 14.44 -3.95 -2.15
C TRP A 189 14.01 -2.59 -1.59
N ILE A 190 12.72 -2.39 -1.33
CA ILE A 190 12.17 -1.16 -0.71
C ILE A 190 12.83 -0.91 0.65
N LYS A 191 12.94 -1.94 1.50
CA LYS A 191 13.62 -1.84 2.79
C LYS A 191 15.03 -1.25 2.63
N THR A 192 15.80 -1.85 1.73
CA THR A 192 17.20 -1.48 1.49
C THR A 192 17.33 -0.07 0.91
N THR A 193 16.53 0.26 -0.10
CA THR A 193 16.60 1.55 -0.82
C THR A 193 16.16 2.73 0.03
N PHE A 194 15.08 2.58 0.82
CA PHE A 194 14.56 3.66 1.65
C PHE A 194 15.12 3.63 3.08
N HIS A 195 16.14 2.80 3.33
CA HIS A 195 16.85 2.71 4.60
C HIS A 195 15.93 2.42 5.80
N PHE A 196 14.97 1.52 5.61
CA PHE A 196 14.28 0.89 6.73
C PHE A 196 15.24 -0.13 7.39
N SER A 197 15.19 -0.22 8.71
CA SER A 197 16.02 -1.14 9.48
C SER A 197 15.58 -2.59 9.33
N ASP A 198 14.28 -2.83 9.13
CA ASP A 198 13.71 -4.16 8.96
C ASP A 198 12.44 -4.15 8.10
N VAL A 199 12.09 -5.32 7.53
CA VAL A 199 10.78 -5.59 6.92
C VAL A 199 10.28 -6.96 7.37
N VAL A 200 9.13 -6.99 8.04
CA VAL A 200 8.44 -8.23 8.41
C VAL A 200 7.26 -8.42 7.47
N ILE A 201 7.14 -9.63 6.90
CA ILE A 201 6.09 -9.99 5.96
C ILE A 201 5.34 -11.20 6.53
N GLU A 202 4.07 -11.00 6.89
CA GLU A 202 3.19 -12.06 7.38
C GLU A 202 1.89 -12.09 6.57
N LYS A 203 1.83 -13.00 5.60
CA LYS A 203 0.75 -13.08 4.61
C LYS A 203 0.60 -11.73 3.88
N ARG A 204 -0.48 -11.00 4.15
CA ARG A 204 -0.77 -9.68 3.55
C ARG A 204 -0.21 -8.51 4.37
N LEU A 205 0.12 -8.74 5.64
CA LEU A 205 0.66 -7.71 6.53
C LEU A 205 2.14 -7.51 6.25
N ILE A 206 2.55 -6.27 6.06
CA ILE A 206 3.93 -5.86 5.79
C ILE A 206 4.27 -4.74 6.76
N VAL A 207 5.34 -4.90 7.52
CA VAL A 207 5.75 -3.92 8.52
C VAL A 207 7.20 -3.52 8.29
N PHE A 208 7.40 -2.28 7.83
CA PHE A 208 8.72 -1.66 7.75
C PHE A 208 9.02 -0.91 9.04
N SER A 209 10.22 -1.13 9.59
CA SER A 209 10.70 -0.39 10.78
C SER A 209 11.71 0.67 10.37
N TYR A 210 11.59 1.89 10.92
CA TYR A 210 12.59 2.94 10.76
C TYR A 210 13.60 2.88 11.91
#